data_AF-A0A484KGL7-F1
#
_entry.id   AF-A0A484KGL7-F1
#
_cell.length_a   1.000
_cell.length_b   1.000
_cell.length_c   1.000
_cell.angle_alpha   90.00
_cell.angle_beta   90.00
_cell.angle_gamma   90.00
#
_symmetry.space_group_name_H-M   'P 1'
#
loop_
_entity.id
_entity.type
_entity.pdbx_description
1 polymer ?
#
loop_
_entity_poly.entity_id
_entity_poly.type
_entity_poly.pdbx_seq_one_letter_code
_entity_poly.pdbx_strand_id
1 'polypeptide(L)'
;MSTPTPETPAQGAITMDDLLQAINNLSAELQTTKGQVAALAATTHAEPRWNRPPGMGWLPPPKRPHNGGHNTEAIPRMRVEAPRFNGDDPAGWIFWIQNYIDYFLTPDGERLQLVAMLLDYPASDWFRYYQTNNCGTSWEAFLIAVRQRFDPDYYENYIGSLSKLH
;
A
#
# COMPACT_ATOMS: atom_id res chain seq x y z
N MET A 1 71.27 0.57 -38.84
CA MET A 1 70.57 -0.72 -38.98
C MET A 1 69.58 -0.81 -37.84
N SER A 2 68.29 -0.98 -38.16
CA SER A 2 67.17 -0.93 -37.23
C SER A 2 66.62 -2.33 -36.92
N THR A 3 66.36 -2.60 -35.64
CA THR A 3 65.35 -3.52 -35.03
C THR A 3 65.43 -5.04 -35.31
N PRO A 4 64.83 -5.92 -34.46
CA PRO A 4 63.78 -5.66 -33.45
C PRO A 4 63.96 -6.27 -32.04
N THR A 5 63.17 -5.69 -31.13
CA THR A 5 62.86 -6.06 -29.75
C THR A 5 61.93 -7.29 -29.69
N PRO A 6 62.03 -8.18 -28.67
CA PRO A 6 60.99 -9.16 -28.39
C PRO A 6 59.93 -8.60 -27.42
N GLU A 7 58.74 -8.39 -27.98
CA GLU A 7 57.38 -8.57 -27.46
C GLU A 7 57.20 -8.74 -25.94
N THR A 8 56.49 -7.78 -25.33
CA THR A 8 55.86 -7.93 -24.01
C THR A 8 54.44 -8.49 -24.20
N PRO A 9 54.04 -9.59 -23.54
CA PRO A 9 52.66 -10.06 -23.62
C PRO A 9 51.74 -9.13 -22.82
N ALA A 10 50.78 -8.52 -23.50
CA ALA A 10 49.71 -7.73 -22.92
C ALA A 10 48.77 -8.61 -22.09
N GLN A 11 49.05 -8.71 -20.78
CA GLN A 11 48.12 -9.26 -19.80
C GLN A 11 47.13 -8.16 -19.39
N GLY A 12 45.91 -8.21 -19.91
CA GLY A 12 44.87 -7.24 -19.53
C GLY A 12 43.66 -7.12 -20.46
N ALA A 13 43.53 -7.98 -21.47
CA ALA A 13 42.29 -8.05 -22.24
C ALA A 13 41.38 -9.07 -21.58
N ILE A 14 40.24 -8.62 -21.03
CA ILE A 14 39.12 -9.50 -20.66
C ILE A 14 38.78 -10.31 -21.90
N THR A 15 38.95 -11.62 -21.81
CA THR A 15 38.81 -12.52 -22.95
C THR A 15 37.34 -12.81 -23.22
N MET A 16 37.00 -13.14 -24.47
CA MET A 16 35.62 -13.45 -24.86
C MET A 16 35.05 -14.65 -24.09
N ASP A 17 35.91 -15.62 -23.78
CA ASP A 17 35.61 -16.74 -22.89
C ASP A 17 35.26 -16.30 -21.46
N ASP A 18 35.96 -15.31 -20.90
CA ASP A 18 35.65 -14.74 -19.57
C ASP A 18 34.27 -14.05 -19.57
N LEU A 19 33.93 -13.32 -20.64
CA LEU A 19 32.61 -12.70 -20.80
C LEU A 19 31.49 -13.74 -20.94
N LEU A 20 31.70 -14.78 -21.77
CA LEU A 20 30.73 -15.86 -21.92
C LEU A 20 30.55 -16.63 -20.61
N GLN A 21 31.62 -16.83 -19.86
CA GLN A 21 31.58 -17.44 -18.54
C GLN A 21 30.79 -16.58 -17.55
N ALA A 22 31.02 -15.26 -17.53
CA ALA A 22 30.26 -14.33 -16.69
C ALA A 22 28.75 -14.34 -17.02
N ILE A 23 28.37 -14.34 -18.30
CA ILE A 23 26.95 -14.40 -18.72
C ILE A 23 26.29 -15.70 -18.23
N ASN A 24 26.98 -16.83 -18.38
CA ASN A 24 26.45 -18.12 -17.93
C ASN A 24 26.32 -18.19 -16.41
N ASN A 25 27.29 -17.64 -15.67
CA ASN A 25 27.24 -17.55 -14.22
C ASN A 25 26.06 -16.69 -13.75
N LEU A 26 25.87 -15.50 -14.35
CA LEU A 26 24.75 -14.61 -14.03
C LEU A 26 23.40 -15.24 -14.37
N SER A 27 23.31 -15.97 -15.47
CA SER A 27 22.10 -16.72 -15.84
C SER A 27 21.78 -17.78 -14.79
N ALA A 28 22.78 -18.54 -14.32
CA ALA A 28 22.62 -19.55 -13.29
C ALA A 28 22.21 -18.94 -11.93
N GLU A 29 22.81 -17.81 -11.55
CA GLU A 29 22.44 -17.07 -10.34
C GLU A 29 21.00 -16.55 -10.43
N LEU A 30 20.59 -15.97 -11.56
CA LEU A 30 19.23 -15.48 -11.74
C LEU A 30 18.18 -16.60 -11.60
N GLN A 31 18.46 -17.78 -12.14
CA GLN A 31 17.56 -18.93 -11.99
C GLN A 31 17.51 -19.43 -10.55
N THR A 32 18.65 -19.42 -9.86
CA THR A 32 18.73 -19.77 -8.43
C THR A 32 17.90 -18.80 -7.60
N THR A 33 18.03 -17.49 -7.83
CA THR A 33 17.23 -16.46 -7.15
C THR A 33 15.75 -16.61 -7.46
N LYS A 34 15.37 -16.87 -8.72
CA LYS A 34 13.97 -17.14 -9.09
C LYS A 34 13.41 -18.35 -8.34
N GLY A 35 14.19 -19.43 -8.21
CA GLY A 35 13.82 -20.60 -7.43
C GLY A 35 13.62 -20.31 -5.95
N GLN A 36 14.52 -19.51 -5.35
CA GLN A 36 14.40 -19.07 -3.96
C GLN A 36 13.18 -18.19 -3.73
N VAL A 37 12.87 -17.26 -4.64
CA VAL A 37 11.66 -16.43 -4.59
C VAL A 37 10.40 -17.28 -4.73
N ALA A 38 10.40 -18.27 -5.64
CA ALA A 38 9.29 -19.22 -5.78
C ALA A 38 9.12 -20.10 -4.52
N ALA A 39 10.22 -20.52 -3.88
CA ALA A 39 10.19 -21.27 -2.63
C ALA A 39 9.73 -20.41 -1.43
N LEU A 40 10.10 -19.13 -1.37
CA LEU A 40 9.60 -18.15 -0.39
C LEU A 40 8.10 -17.87 -0.61
N ALA A 41 7.66 -17.80 -1.88
CA ALA A 41 6.25 -17.69 -2.23
C ALA A 41 5.46 -18.97 -1.86
N ALA A 42 6.07 -20.15 -1.98
CA ALA A 42 5.42 -21.43 -1.65
C ALA A 42 5.44 -21.77 -0.14
N THR A 43 6.45 -21.29 0.61
CA THR A 43 6.53 -21.44 2.07
C THR A 43 5.73 -20.39 2.82
N THR A 44 5.32 -19.31 2.14
CA THR A 44 4.17 -18.53 2.57
C THR A 44 2.94 -19.39 2.36
N HIS A 45 2.58 -20.14 3.40
CA HIS A 45 1.33 -20.87 3.52
C HIS A 45 0.17 -19.86 3.36
N ALA A 46 -0.16 -19.54 2.11
CA ALA A 46 -1.38 -18.89 1.70
C ALA A 46 -2.49 -19.91 1.84
N GLU A 47 -2.84 -20.21 3.09
CA GLU A 47 -4.22 -20.56 3.36
C GLU A 47 -5.07 -19.37 2.89
N PRO A 48 -6.08 -19.57 2.04
CA PRO A 48 -7.06 -18.54 1.76
C PRO A 48 -7.75 -18.25 3.10
N ARG A 49 -7.38 -17.13 3.73
CA ARG A 49 -7.91 -16.68 5.03
C ARG A 49 -9.39 -16.29 4.99
N TRP A 50 -10.12 -16.70 3.96
CA TRP A 50 -11.55 -16.50 3.78
C TRP A 50 -12.41 -17.27 4.79
N ASN A 51 -11.83 -18.11 5.65
CA ASN A 51 -12.56 -18.87 6.66
C ASN A 51 -12.30 -18.42 8.12
N ARG A 52 -11.87 -17.18 8.37
CA ARG A 52 -11.89 -16.65 9.74
C ARG A 52 -13.35 -16.29 10.11
N PRO A 53 -13.94 -16.86 11.18
CA PRO A 53 -15.29 -16.49 11.61
C PRO A 53 -15.34 -14.99 11.96
N PRO A 54 -16.48 -14.30 11.73
CA PRO A 54 -16.61 -12.86 11.97
C PRO A 54 -16.61 -12.60 13.47
N GLY A 55 -15.42 -12.31 14.01
CA GLY A 55 -15.20 -12.05 15.42
C GLY A 55 -14.39 -10.78 15.60
N MET A 56 -15.03 -9.79 16.21
CA MET A 56 -14.48 -8.51 16.70
C MET A 56 -14.21 -7.44 15.63
N GLY A 57 -15.29 -6.82 15.15
CA GLY A 57 -15.24 -5.40 14.83
C GLY A 57 -14.83 -4.61 16.07
N TRP A 58 -13.80 -3.78 15.95
CA TRP A 58 -13.43 -2.83 17.00
C TRP A 58 -14.59 -1.86 17.22
N LEU A 59 -15.09 -1.80 18.45
CA LEU A 59 -16.06 -0.82 18.91
C LEU A 59 -15.32 0.19 19.80
N PRO A 60 -15.41 1.51 19.55
CA PRO A 60 -15.04 2.48 20.59
C PRO A 60 -16.03 2.36 21.77
N PRO A 61 -15.60 2.64 23.02
CA PRO A 61 -16.46 2.48 24.19
C PRO A 61 -17.69 3.39 24.09
N PRO A 62 -18.91 2.90 24.36
CA PRO A 62 -20.07 3.76 24.42
C PRO A 62 -19.92 4.72 25.61
N LYS A 63 -20.08 6.02 25.36
CA LYS A 63 -20.26 7.00 26.45
C LYS A 63 -21.49 6.57 27.26
N ARG A 64 -21.29 6.13 28.51
CA ARG A 64 -22.35 5.73 29.44
C ARG A 64 -23.37 6.88 29.58
N PRO A 65 -24.66 6.70 29.24
CA PRO A 65 -25.70 7.51 29.82
C PRO A 65 -26.17 6.87 31.13
N HIS A 66 -26.34 7.72 32.13
CA HIS A 66 -26.96 7.44 33.40
C HIS A 66 -28.45 7.10 33.20
N ASN A 67 -28.87 5.97 33.76
CA ASN A 67 -30.19 5.65 34.34
C ASN A 67 -31.49 5.99 33.57
N GLY A 68 -32.38 4.99 33.49
CA GLY A 68 -33.82 5.21 33.33
C GLY A 68 -34.40 4.55 32.08
N GLY A 69 -35.07 3.42 32.28
CA GLY A 69 -35.74 2.70 31.21
C GLY A 69 -36.84 3.52 30.54
N HIS A 70 -36.95 3.37 29.23
CA HIS A 70 -38.21 3.37 28.50
C HIS A 70 -37.99 2.65 27.17
N ASN A 71 -38.90 1.74 26.86
CA ASN A 71 -39.05 1.09 25.57
C ASN A 71 -39.04 2.13 24.45
N THR A 72 -37.93 2.22 23.72
CA THR A 72 -37.93 2.79 22.38
C THR A 72 -37.46 1.68 21.48
N GLU A 73 -38.37 1.19 20.65
CA GLU A 73 -38.12 0.22 19.60
C GLU A 73 -36.78 0.57 18.95
N ALA A 74 -35.82 -0.34 19.07
CA ALA A 74 -34.54 -0.20 18.41
C ALA A 74 -34.85 -0.23 16.91
N ILE A 75 -34.98 0.97 16.32
CA ILE A 75 -34.90 1.17 14.87
C ILE A 75 -33.75 0.27 14.42
N PRO A 76 -33.97 -0.69 13.50
CA PRO A 76 -32.90 -1.51 12.98
C PRO A 76 -31.91 -0.55 12.33
N ARG A 77 -30.91 -0.11 13.09
CA ARG A 77 -29.79 0.65 12.57
C ARG A 77 -29.13 -0.33 11.63
N MET A 78 -29.46 -0.20 10.36
CA MET A 78 -28.89 -0.96 9.26
C MET A 78 -27.39 -1.00 9.53
N ARG A 79 -26.89 -2.19 9.86
CA ARG A 79 -25.49 -2.42 10.20
C ARG A 79 -24.73 -2.23 8.90
N VAL A 80 -24.43 -0.98 8.55
CA VAL A 80 -23.53 -0.66 7.46
C VAL A 80 -22.17 -1.12 7.95
N GLU A 81 -21.79 -2.32 7.56
CA GLU A 81 -20.43 -2.80 7.74
C GLU A 81 -19.52 -1.80 7.03
N ALA A 82 -18.60 -1.20 7.79
CA ALA A 82 -17.67 -0.24 7.23
C ALA A 82 -16.81 -0.97 6.19
N PRO A 83 -16.84 -0.59 4.90
CA PRO A 83 -16.03 -1.20 3.88
C PRO A 83 -14.57 -0.94 4.23
N ARG A 84 -13.81 -2.04 4.27
CA ARG A 84 -12.37 -1.98 4.44
C ARG A 84 -11.74 -1.49 3.14
N PHE A 85 -10.65 -0.74 3.24
CA PHE A 85 -9.93 -0.20 2.08
C PHE A 85 -8.56 -0.86 1.95
N ASN A 86 -8.38 -1.57 0.86
CA ASN A 86 -7.11 -2.19 0.47
C ASN A 86 -6.33 -1.36 -0.57
N GLY A 87 -6.93 -0.30 -1.12
CA GLY A 87 -6.37 0.49 -2.23
C GLY A 87 -7.22 0.49 -3.49
N ASP A 88 -8.24 -0.37 -3.58
CA ASP A 88 -9.16 -0.42 -4.71
C ASP A 88 -10.21 0.71 -4.63
N ASP A 89 -10.53 1.32 -5.77
CA ASP A 89 -11.46 2.44 -5.90
C ASP A 89 -11.29 3.54 -4.82
N PRO A 90 -10.15 4.27 -4.83
CA PRO A 90 -9.90 5.32 -3.85
C PRO A 90 -10.94 6.44 -3.90
N ALA A 91 -11.52 6.73 -5.07
CA ALA A 91 -12.55 7.75 -5.21
C ALA A 91 -13.84 7.36 -4.48
N GLY A 92 -14.34 6.14 -4.70
CA GLY A 92 -15.51 5.61 -4.01
C GLY A 92 -15.28 5.46 -2.50
N TRP A 93 -14.11 4.97 -2.08
CA TRP A 93 -13.79 4.87 -0.67
C TRP A 93 -13.72 6.25 0.02
N ILE A 94 -13.08 7.24 -0.61
CA ILE A 94 -13.01 8.62 -0.09
C ILE A 94 -14.40 9.24 0.03
N PHE A 95 -15.30 8.98 -0.94
CA PHE A 95 -16.69 9.42 -0.84
C PHE A 95 -17.38 8.75 0.35
N TRP A 96 -17.25 7.44 0.50
CA TRP A 96 -17.88 6.69 1.59
C TRP A 96 -17.38 7.13 2.98
N ILE A 97 -16.06 7.26 3.18
CA ILE A 97 -15.49 7.59 4.49
C ILE A 97 -15.85 9.02 4.94
N GLN A 98 -15.96 9.97 4.00
CA GLN A 98 -16.43 11.32 4.30
C GLN A 98 -17.89 11.30 4.77
N ASN A 99 -18.77 10.63 4.02
CA ASN A 99 -20.17 10.48 4.42
C ASN A 99 -20.30 9.79 5.79
N TYR A 100 -19.47 8.79 6.06
CA TYR A 100 -19.43 8.12 7.35
C TYR A 100 -19.03 9.07 8.48
N ILE A 101 -17.93 9.80 8.31
CA ILE A 101 -17.43 10.77 9.30
C ILE A 101 -18.47 11.87 9.57
N ASP A 102 -19.12 12.38 8.52
CA ASP A 102 -20.16 13.40 8.63
C ASP A 102 -21.40 12.85 9.35
N TYR A 103 -21.86 11.66 8.98
CA TYR A 103 -23.02 11.02 9.61
C TYR A 103 -22.80 10.74 11.09
N PHE A 104 -21.60 10.29 11.47
CA PHE A 104 -21.25 10.00 12.87
C PHE A 104 -20.69 11.20 13.63
N LEU A 105 -20.58 12.38 12.99
CA LEU A 105 -19.99 13.60 13.57
C LEU A 105 -18.61 13.35 14.19
N THR A 106 -17.75 12.61 13.47
CA THR A 106 -16.45 12.20 13.99
C THR A 106 -15.51 13.42 14.13
N PRO A 107 -15.00 13.71 15.35
CA PRO A 107 -14.08 14.83 15.57
C PRO A 107 -12.79 14.69 14.77
N ASP A 108 -12.23 15.81 14.30
CA ASP A 108 -11.03 15.84 13.45
C ASP A 108 -9.85 15.03 14.02
N GLY A 109 -9.62 15.12 15.34
CA GLY A 109 -8.54 14.39 16.01
C GLY A 109 -8.70 12.87 16.03
N GLU A 110 -9.92 12.36 15.79
CA GLU A 110 -10.23 10.93 15.81
C GLU A 110 -10.30 10.33 14.40
N ARG A 111 -10.41 11.15 13.34
CA ARG A 111 -10.61 10.69 11.96
C ARG A 111 -9.49 9.78 11.45
N LEU A 112 -8.23 10.16 11.69
CA LEU A 112 -7.08 9.35 11.25
C LEU A 112 -6.97 8.03 12.02
N GLN A 113 -7.35 8.02 13.30
CA GLN A 113 -7.38 6.79 14.11
C GLN A 113 -8.49 5.86 13.62
N LEU A 114 -9.66 6.43 13.27
CA LEU A 114 -10.77 5.70 12.69
C LEU A 114 -10.38 5.03 11.38
N VAL A 115 -9.76 5.80 10.47
CA VAL A 115 -9.30 5.26 9.20
C VAL A 115 -8.27 4.15 9.39
N ALA A 116 -7.33 4.28 10.33
CA ALA A 116 -6.32 3.26 10.60
C ALA A 116 -6.95 1.86 10.82
N MET A 117 -8.15 1.80 11.40
CA MET A 117 -8.89 0.56 11.65
C MET A 117 -9.65 0.02 10.42
N LEU A 118 -9.88 0.87 9.42
CA LEU A 118 -10.60 0.54 8.19
C LEU A 118 -9.65 0.19 7.03
N LEU A 119 -8.35 0.43 7.17
CA LEU A 119 -7.36 0.06 6.17
C LEU A 119 -6.99 -1.41 6.27
N ASP A 120 -7.08 -2.11 5.15
CA ASP A 120 -6.54 -3.45 4.94
C ASP A 120 -5.21 -3.38 4.18
N TYR A 121 -4.48 -4.49 4.20
CA TYR A 121 -3.30 -4.63 3.36
C TYR A 121 -3.70 -4.61 1.87
N PRO A 122 -2.96 -3.93 0.98
CA PRO A 122 -1.69 -3.22 1.19
C PRO A 122 -1.80 -1.77 1.72
N ALA A 123 -2.98 -1.15 1.75
CA ALA A 123 -3.13 0.25 2.13
C ALA A 123 -2.67 0.58 3.56
N SER A 124 -2.87 -0.33 4.51
CA SER A 124 -2.44 -0.16 5.90
C SER A 124 -0.93 -0.05 6.08
N ASP A 125 -0.14 -0.75 5.26
CA ASP A 125 1.33 -0.69 5.32
C ASP A 125 1.85 0.67 4.86
N TRP A 126 1.31 1.18 3.75
CA TRP A 126 1.57 2.53 3.28
C TRP A 126 1.16 3.58 4.32
N PHE A 127 0.00 3.42 4.95
CA PHE A 127 -0.48 4.39 5.93
C PHE A 127 0.43 4.49 7.16
N ARG A 128 0.99 3.36 7.63
CA ARG A 128 1.97 3.35 8.71
C ARG A 128 3.24 4.14 8.35
N TYR A 129 3.74 3.97 7.13
CA TYR A 129 4.84 4.79 6.61
C TYR A 129 4.42 6.27 6.55
N TYR A 130 3.27 6.56 5.97
CA TYR A 130 2.74 7.92 5.85
C TYR A 130 2.63 8.64 7.21
N GLN A 131 2.09 7.98 8.24
CA GLN A 131 1.96 8.54 9.58
C GLN A 131 3.31 8.82 10.24
N THR A 132 4.30 7.95 10.01
CA THR A 132 5.66 8.12 10.55
C THR A 132 6.34 9.35 9.95
N ASN A 133 6.09 9.62 8.67
CA ASN A 133 6.70 10.72 7.93
C ASN A 133 5.94 12.05 8.04
N ASN A 134 4.65 12.01 8.41
CA ASN A 134 3.77 13.19 8.39
C ASN A 134 3.02 13.35 9.73
N CYS A 135 3.77 13.70 10.78
CA CYS A 135 3.20 14.03 12.09
C CYS A 135 2.27 15.25 11.99
N GLY A 136 1.04 15.13 12.50
CA GLY A 136 0.09 16.26 12.54
C GLY A 136 -0.59 16.58 11.20
N THR A 137 -0.66 15.61 10.28
CA THR A 137 -1.38 15.75 9.01
C THR A 137 -2.86 16.11 9.23
N SER A 138 -3.37 17.08 8.47
CA SER A 138 -4.80 17.39 8.43
C SER A 138 -5.60 16.31 7.70
N TRP A 139 -6.88 16.19 8.01
CA TRP A 139 -7.77 15.25 7.33
C TRP A 139 -7.76 15.41 5.80
N GLU A 140 -7.80 16.65 5.32
CA GLU A 140 -7.74 16.99 3.90
C GLU A 140 -6.44 16.53 3.23
N ALA A 141 -5.30 16.77 3.89
CA ALA A 141 -4.00 16.35 3.37
C ALA A 141 -3.89 14.82 3.28
N PHE A 142 -4.50 14.10 4.22
CA PHE A 142 -4.60 12.65 4.15
C PHE A 142 -5.43 12.19 2.94
N LEU A 143 -6.61 12.78 2.69
CA LEU A 143 -7.44 12.41 1.53
C LEU A 143 -6.72 12.65 0.20
N ILE A 144 -5.96 13.74 0.09
CA ILE A 144 -5.13 14.03 -1.09
C ILE A 144 -4.05 12.95 -1.26
N ALA A 145 -3.37 12.58 -0.17
CA ALA A 145 -2.33 11.56 -0.20
C ALA A 145 -2.87 10.17 -0.59
N VAL A 146 -4.09 9.83 -0.16
CA VAL A 146 -4.77 8.59 -0.59
C VAL A 146 -5.01 8.59 -2.09
N ARG A 147 -5.54 9.68 -2.66
CA ARG A 147 -5.71 9.78 -4.13
C ARG A 147 -4.38 9.65 -4.84
N GLN A 148 -3.36 10.42 -4.44
CA GLN A 148 -2.03 10.35 -5.04
C GLN A 148 -1.41 8.94 -5.00
N ARG A 149 -1.72 8.16 -3.96
CA ARG A 149 -1.13 6.84 -3.77
C ARG A 149 -1.85 5.74 -4.55
N PHE A 150 -3.17 5.76 -4.57
CA PHE A 150 -3.99 4.64 -5.02
C PHE A 150 -4.77 4.93 -6.31
N ASP A 151 -4.84 6.19 -6.73
CA ASP A 151 -5.52 6.58 -7.98
C ASP A 151 -4.46 6.67 -9.10
N PRO A 152 -4.44 5.70 -10.05
CA PRO A 152 -3.46 5.68 -11.12
C PRO A 152 -3.62 6.83 -12.11
N ASP A 153 -4.82 7.43 -12.20
CA ASP A 153 -5.17 8.52 -13.11
C ASP A 153 -5.05 9.92 -12.46
N TYR A 154 -4.64 9.98 -11.18
CA TYR A 154 -4.54 11.25 -10.45
C TYR A 154 -3.65 12.27 -11.16
N TYR A 155 -2.54 11.80 -11.74
CA TYR A 155 -1.61 12.66 -12.49
C TYR A 155 -2.08 12.97 -13.91
N GLU A 156 -2.79 12.06 -14.57
CA GLU A 156 -3.36 12.28 -15.92
C GLU A 156 -4.40 13.41 -15.91
N ASN A 157 -5.19 13.52 -14.84
CA ASN A 157 -6.14 14.63 -14.66
C ASN A 157 -5.46 15.99 -14.44
N TYR A 158 -4.30 16.03 -13.79
CA TYR A 158 -3.53 17.26 -13.58
C TYR A 158 -2.84 17.71 -14.89
N ILE A 159 -2.21 16.79 -15.61
CA ILE A 159 -1.53 17.08 -16.89
C ILE A 159 -2.55 17.40 -18.01
N GLY A 160 -3.68 16.71 -18.07
CA GLY A 160 -4.77 17.02 -18.99
C GLY A 160 -5.46 18.37 -18.73
N SER A 161 -5.36 18.89 -17.51
CA SER A 161 -5.82 20.25 -17.18
C SER A 161 -4.80 21.32 -17.58
N LEU A 162 -3.50 21.00 -17.51
CA LEU A 162 -2.43 21.89 -17.98
C LEU A 162 -2.34 21.95 -19.52
N SER A 163 -2.67 20.87 -20.22
CA SER A 163 -2.62 20.81 -21.69
C SER A 163 -3.72 21.65 -22.38
N LYS A 164 -4.76 22.05 -21.65
CA LYS A 164 -5.83 22.95 -22.14
C LYS A 164 -5.48 24.44 -21.99
N LEU A 165 -4.31 24.78 -21.48
CA LEU A 165 -3.86 26.16 -21.29
C LEU A 165 -2.96 26.68 -22.43
N HIS A 166 -2.85 25.95 -23.54
CA HIS A 166 -2.10 26.34 -24.74
C HIS A 166 -3.03 26.53 -25.94
#